data_AF-A0A1J4V099-F1
#
_entry.id   AF-A0A1J4V099-F1
#
_cell.length_a   1.000
_cell.length_b   1.000
_cell.length_c   1.000
_cell.angle_alpha   90.00
_cell.angle_beta   90.00
_cell.angle_gamma   90.00
#
_symmetry.space_group_name_H-M   'P 1'
#
loop_
_entity.id
_entity.type
_entity.pdbx_description
1 polymer ?
#
loop_
_entity_poly.entity_id
_entity_poly.type
_entity_poly.pdbx_seq_one_letter_code
_entity_poly.pdbx_strand_id
1 'polypeptide(L)'
;MRYRIAIGSDHGGFPLKEVLIRYLQSLGHEIKDCGCYSPAPYDFPISARAVAHAVMTKSVDRGIVIDGAGSPSAIVANKFPGIRASVVHDEFTAKISREHSDSNVLAFGVKCVSEDLAKTLVELWLRIDFLGGKYQKRIDMITEVEKETKDVQPKKRFVTARDIEANQKIELGPDVLLTPLAQELFKSKSK
;
A
#
# COMPACT_ATOMS: atom_id res chain seq x y z
N MET A 1 24.40 -4.08 7.39
CA MET A 1 23.97 -4.22 5.98
C MET A 1 23.53 -2.85 5.48
N ARG A 2 23.75 -2.52 4.19
CA ARG A 2 23.27 -1.28 3.59
C ARG A 2 22.03 -1.58 2.74
N TYR A 3 20.93 -0.89 3.00
CA TYR A 3 19.69 -1.00 2.22
C TYR A 3 19.42 0.29 1.47
N ARG A 4 18.78 0.17 0.30
CA ARG A 4 18.07 1.24 -0.38
C ARG A 4 16.62 1.20 0.10
N ILE A 5 16.13 2.29 0.67
CA ILE A 5 14.83 2.34 1.33
C ILE A 5 14.02 3.49 0.72
N ALA A 6 12.84 3.19 0.18
CA ALA A 6 11.86 4.22 -0.14
C ALA A 6 11.01 4.52 1.09
N ILE A 7 10.82 5.79 1.42
CA ILE A 7 10.00 6.21 2.56
C ILE A 7 9.01 7.28 2.16
N GLY A 8 7.78 7.18 2.64
CA GLY A 8 6.77 8.19 2.39
C GLY A 8 5.72 8.28 3.49
N SER A 9 5.00 9.41 3.51
CA SER A 9 3.96 9.70 4.50
C SER A 9 2.80 10.52 3.95
N ASP A 10 1.71 10.63 4.70
CA ASP A 10 0.81 11.78 4.61
C ASP A 10 1.40 13.01 5.33
N HIS A 11 0.62 14.09 5.38
CA HIS A 11 1.00 15.32 6.07
C HIS A 11 1.13 15.14 7.59
N GLY A 12 0.31 14.28 8.21
CA GLY A 12 0.40 13.98 9.65
C GLY A 12 1.64 13.15 10.01
N GLY A 13 2.08 12.29 9.09
CA GLY A 13 3.27 11.46 9.21
C GLY A 13 4.58 12.15 8.86
N PHE A 14 4.53 13.37 8.30
CA PHE A 14 5.71 14.09 7.83
C PHE A 14 6.80 14.26 8.91
N PRO A 15 6.49 14.68 10.16
CA PRO A 15 7.52 14.83 11.19
C PRO A 15 8.27 13.52 11.50
N LEU A 16 7.53 12.41 11.63
CA LEU A 16 8.12 11.09 11.89
C LEU A 16 8.97 10.62 10.70
N LYS A 17 8.49 10.84 9.46
CA LYS A 17 9.27 10.55 8.25
C LYS A 17 10.63 11.23 8.28
N GLU A 18 10.65 12.55 8.52
CA GLU A 18 11.90 13.32 8.52
C GLU A 18 12.91 12.82 9.55
N VAL A 19 12.41 12.40 10.72
CA VAL A 19 13.26 11.77 11.73
C VAL A 19 13.82 10.43 11.23
N LEU A 20 12.97 9.55 10.70
CA LEU A 20 13.39 8.24 10.24
C LEU A 20 14.35 8.32 9.05
N ILE A 21 14.19 9.29 8.15
CA ILE A 21 15.14 9.58 7.07
C ILE A 21 16.53 9.84 7.66
N ARG A 22 16.64 10.80 8.59
CA ARG A 22 17.93 11.15 9.22
C ARG A 22 18.52 9.98 10.00
N TYR A 23 17.69 9.27 10.76
CA TYR A 23 18.13 8.11 11.54
C TYR A 23 18.69 7.01 10.64
N LEU A 24 17.94 6.59 9.61
CA LEU A 24 18.37 5.51 8.71
C LEU A 24 19.60 5.91 7.86
N GLN A 25 19.72 7.18 7.46
CA GLN A 25 20.93 7.70 6.83
C GLN A 25 22.13 7.62 7.77
N SER A 26 21.96 7.94 9.06
CA SER A 26 23.03 7.83 10.06
C SER A 26 23.51 6.38 10.27
N LEU A 27 22.66 5.40 10.00
CA LEU A 27 23.01 3.96 9.98
C LEU A 27 23.64 3.50 8.65
N GLY A 28 23.85 4.41 7.69
CA GLY A 28 24.50 4.15 6.42
C GLY A 28 23.58 3.61 5.32
N HIS A 29 22.25 3.73 5.47
CA HIS A 29 21.29 3.35 4.43
C HIS A 29 21.09 4.46 3.38
N GLU A 30 20.72 4.07 2.15
CA GLU A 30 20.32 4.99 1.11
C GLU A 30 18.82 5.23 1.15
N ILE A 31 18.40 6.49 1.19
CA ILE A 31 17.00 6.84 1.33
C ILE A 31 16.47 7.54 0.09
N LYS A 32 15.35 7.04 -0.43
CA LYS A 32 14.52 7.68 -1.45
C LYS A 32 13.28 8.23 -0.77
N ASP A 33 13.22 9.55 -0.59
CA ASP A 33 12.01 10.22 -0.11
C ASP A 33 10.95 10.24 -1.22
N CYS A 34 9.77 9.69 -0.91
CA CYS A 34 8.62 9.60 -1.80
C CYS A 34 7.50 10.58 -1.43
N GLY A 35 7.80 11.55 -0.56
CA GLY A 35 6.87 12.54 -0.04
C GLY A 35 6.00 11.98 1.09
N CYS A 36 5.24 12.78 1.85
CA CYS A 36 5.06 14.22 1.73
C CYS A 36 6.36 15.02 1.98
N TYR A 37 6.52 16.19 1.37
CA TYR A 37 7.73 17.02 1.53
C TYR A 37 7.53 18.21 2.47
N SER A 38 6.36 18.34 3.08
CA SER A 38 6.03 19.40 4.04
C SER A 38 4.86 19.01 4.95
N PRO A 39 4.52 19.81 5.98
CA PRO A 39 3.29 19.63 6.76
C PRO A 39 2.00 20.01 6.04
N ALA A 40 2.07 20.53 4.80
CA ALA A 40 0.89 20.92 4.04
C ALA A 40 0.03 19.69 3.68
N PRO A 41 -1.30 19.85 3.52
CA PRO A 41 -2.20 18.75 3.19
C PRO A 41 -1.68 17.90 2.03
N TYR A 42 -1.59 16.60 2.28
CA TYR A 42 -1.06 15.62 1.35
C TYR A 42 -1.70 14.26 1.64
N ASP A 43 -2.18 13.61 0.58
CA ASP A 43 -2.91 12.36 0.69
C ASP A 43 -1.98 11.14 0.68
N PHE A 44 -2.12 10.28 1.68
CA PHE A 44 -1.31 9.06 1.83
C PHE A 44 -1.26 8.15 0.59
N PRO A 45 -2.31 8.02 -0.28
CA PRO A 45 -2.21 7.12 -1.43
C PRO A 45 -1.12 7.54 -2.43
N ILE A 46 -0.76 8.83 -2.48
CA ILE A 46 0.26 9.33 -3.40
C ILE A 46 1.64 8.79 -3.01
N SER A 47 2.03 8.96 -1.75
CA SER A 47 3.32 8.49 -1.22
C SER A 47 3.36 6.97 -1.08
N ALA A 48 2.28 6.34 -0.60
CA ALA A 48 2.20 4.88 -0.49
C ALA A 48 2.38 4.17 -1.84
N ARG A 49 1.77 4.71 -2.91
CA ARG A 49 1.97 4.22 -4.29
C ARG A 49 3.42 4.38 -4.74
N ALA A 50 4.05 5.52 -4.48
CA ALA A 50 5.43 5.77 -4.90
C ALA A 50 6.42 4.81 -4.21
N VAL A 51 6.23 4.56 -2.90
CA VAL A 51 7.01 3.58 -2.14
C VAL A 51 6.79 2.17 -2.67
N ALA A 52 5.53 1.74 -2.79
CA ALA A 52 5.18 0.42 -3.28
C ALA A 52 5.74 0.16 -4.69
N HIS A 53 5.60 1.13 -5.60
CA HIS A 53 6.16 1.03 -6.94
C HIS A 53 7.69 0.90 -6.93
N ALA A 54 8.38 1.64 -6.06
CA ALA A 54 9.83 1.57 -5.96
C ALA A 54 10.31 0.18 -5.50
N VAL A 55 9.63 -0.43 -4.54
CA VAL A 55 9.92 -1.79 -4.04
C VAL A 55 9.57 -2.84 -5.09
N MET A 56 8.37 -2.77 -5.69
CA MET A 56 7.89 -3.69 -6.72
C MET A 56 8.85 -3.76 -7.92
N THR A 57 9.37 -2.61 -8.35
CA THR A 57 10.33 -2.50 -9.46
C THR A 57 11.77 -2.83 -9.06
N LYS A 58 12.03 -3.18 -7.79
CA LYS A 58 13.36 -3.48 -7.24
C LYS A 58 14.36 -2.32 -7.36
N SER A 59 13.85 -1.08 -7.54
CA SER A 59 14.67 0.14 -7.52
C SER A 59 15.20 0.45 -6.11
N VAL A 60 14.51 -0.08 -5.08
CA VAL A 60 14.93 -0.09 -3.68
C VAL A 60 14.71 -1.49 -3.10
N ASP A 61 15.31 -1.77 -1.96
CA ASP A 61 15.25 -3.08 -1.29
C ASP A 61 14.08 -3.18 -0.31
N ARG A 62 13.67 -2.05 0.28
CA ARG A 62 12.63 -1.95 1.31
C ARG A 62 11.81 -0.67 1.17
N GLY A 63 10.60 -0.69 1.71
CA GLY A 63 9.71 0.47 1.79
C GLY A 63 9.26 0.79 3.21
N ILE A 64 8.99 2.05 3.49
CA ILE A 64 8.36 2.53 4.73
C ILE A 64 7.23 3.49 4.36
N VAL A 65 6.04 3.29 4.91
CA VAL A 65 4.90 4.20 4.74
C VAL A 65 4.37 4.66 6.10
N ILE A 66 3.95 5.92 6.21
CA ILE A 66 3.58 6.53 7.49
C ILE A 66 2.29 7.34 7.33
N ASP A 67 1.30 7.07 8.17
CA ASP A 67 0.11 7.91 8.27
C ASP A 67 -0.38 7.96 9.72
N GLY A 68 -1.62 8.44 9.95
CA GLY A 68 -2.23 8.47 11.28
C GLY A 68 -2.21 7.12 12.03
N ALA A 69 -2.56 6.02 11.38
CA ALA A 69 -2.72 4.68 11.99
C ALA A 69 -1.86 3.58 11.32
N GLY A 70 -1.16 3.89 10.24
CA GLY A 70 -0.39 3.00 9.38
C GLY A 70 -1.23 2.15 8.43
N SER A 71 -2.47 1.81 8.81
CA SER A 71 -3.31 0.90 8.04
C SER A 71 -3.76 1.42 6.67
N PRO A 72 -4.18 2.70 6.48
CA PRO A 72 -4.56 3.21 5.17
C PRO A 72 -3.44 3.11 4.13
N SER A 73 -2.21 3.50 4.49
CA SER A 73 -1.06 3.41 3.59
C SER A 73 -0.67 1.98 3.30
N ALA A 74 -0.73 1.08 4.30
CA ALA A 74 -0.49 -0.35 4.09
C ALA A 74 -1.51 -0.97 3.13
N ILE A 75 -2.79 -0.59 3.24
CA ILE A 75 -3.86 -1.05 2.33
C ILE A 75 -3.54 -0.64 0.89
N VAL A 76 -3.10 0.60 0.65
CA VAL A 76 -2.71 1.07 -0.68
C VAL A 76 -1.48 0.34 -1.19
N ALA A 77 -0.43 0.22 -0.38
CA ALA A 77 0.81 -0.44 -0.77
C ALA A 77 0.60 -1.90 -1.16
N ASN A 78 -0.24 -2.64 -0.43
CA ASN A 78 -0.60 -4.04 -0.73
C ASN A 78 -1.45 -4.22 -2.00
N LYS A 79 -1.87 -3.13 -2.67
CA LYS A 79 -2.50 -3.24 -4.01
C LYS A 79 -1.49 -3.46 -5.13
N PHE A 80 -0.20 -3.31 -4.84
CA PHE A 80 0.87 -3.51 -5.81
C PHE A 80 1.36 -4.96 -5.74
N PRO A 81 1.39 -5.70 -6.87
CA PRO A 81 1.84 -7.08 -6.88
C PRO A 81 3.22 -7.27 -6.26
N GLY A 82 3.38 -8.30 -5.43
CA GLY A 82 4.62 -8.61 -4.73
C GLY A 82 4.92 -7.71 -3.52
N ILE A 83 4.05 -6.74 -3.19
CA ILE A 83 4.18 -5.95 -1.97
C ILE A 83 3.52 -6.65 -0.81
N ARG A 84 4.25 -6.72 0.30
CA ARG A 84 3.81 -7.25 1.59
C ARG A 84 4.06 -6.17 2.63
N ALA A 85 3.14 -5.23 2.69
CA ALA A 85 3.11 -4.14 3.67
C ALA A 85 2.50 -4.63 4.98
N SER A 86 3.20 -4.41 6.09
CA SER A 86 2.74 -4.77 7.44
C SER A 86 2.71 -3.55 8.35
N VAL A 87 1.60 -3.36 9.07
CA VAL A 87 1.50 -2.34 10.12
C VAL A 87 2.20 -2.86 11.37
N VAL A 88 3.15 -2.09 11.88
CA VAL A 88 4.03 -2.48 12.99
C VAL A 88 3.91 -1.45 14.11
N HIS A 89 3.73 -1.91 15.35
CA HIS A 89 3.56 -1.04 16.52
C HIS A 89 4.25 -1.56 17.78
N ASP A 90 4.83 -2.76 17.73
CA ASP A 90 5.60 -3.36 18.81
C ASP A 90 6.67 -4.32 18.25
N GLU A 91 7.56 -4.81 19.11
CA GLU A 91 8.65 -5.72 18.71
C GLU A 91 8.13 -7.05 18.15
N PHE A 92 7.01 -7.55 18.68
CA PHE A 92 6.41 -8.80 18.25
C PHE A 92 5.94 -8.69 16.79
N THR A 93 5.17 -7.65 16.46
CA THR A 93 4.67 -7.36 15.11
C THR A 93 5.82 -7.06 14.15
N ALA A 94 6.86 -6.33 14.57
CA ALA A 94 8.06 -6.11 13.77
C ALA A 94 8.72 -7.44 13.39
N LYS A 95 8.95 -8.31 14.38
CA LYS A 95 9.59 -9.62 14.22
C LYS A 95 8.82 -10.55 13.30
N ILE A 96 7.54 -10.82 13.61
CA ILE A 96 6.75 -11.76 12.82
C ILE A 96 6.51 -11.26 11.40
N SER A 97 6.44 -9.93 11.19
CA SER A 97 6.24 -9.39 9.85
C SER A 97 7.41 -9.74 8.91
N ARG A 98 8.65 -9.80 9.43
CA ARG A 98 9.80 -10.30 8.67
C ARG A 98 9.88 -11.81 8.65
N GLU A 99 9.92 -12.44 9.83
CA GLU A 99 10.18 -13.88 9.95
C GLU A 99 9.13 -14.72 9.24
N HIS A 100 7.86 -14.33 9.33
CA HIS A 100 6.73 -15.13 8.85
C HIS A 100 6.13 -14.60 7.56
N SER A 101 6.10 -13.28 7.37
CA SER A 101 5.43 -12.64 6.23
C SER A 101 6.39 -12.09 5.18
N ASP A 102 7.71 -12.17 5.42
CA ASP A 102 8.73 -11.55 4.58
C ASP A 102 8.32 -10.15 4.11
N SER A 103 7.82 -9.32 5.03
CA SER A 103 7.28 -8.01 4.70
C SER A 103 8.38 -7.13 4.10
N ASN A 104 8.14 -6.57 2.91
CA ASN A 104 9.09 -5.72 2.19
C ASN A 104 8.72 -4.23 2.28
N VAL A 105 7.55 -3.93 2.85
CA VAL A 105 7.13 -2.59 3.23
C VAL A 105 6.70 -2.60 4.70
N LEU A 106 7.17 -1.66 5.48
CA LEU A 106 6.76 -1.45 6.86
C LEU A 106 5.84 -0.22 6.96
N ALA A 107 4.78 -0.30 7.74
CA ALA A 107 3.84 0.79 7.93
C ALA A 107 3.76 1.22 9.39
N PHE A 108 3.89 2.53 9.64
CA PHE A 108 3.76 3.14 10.96
C PHE A 108 2.54 4.05 11.05
N GLY A 109 1.87 4.01 12.20
CA GLY A 109 0.86 4.97 12.59
C GLY A 109 1.41 5.97 13.60
N VAL A 110 1.44 7.26 13.29
CA VAL A 110 1.96 8.27 14.23
C VAL A 110 1.13 8.40 15.52
N LYS A 111 -0.12 7.90 15.52
CA LYS A 111 -0.95 7.82 16.73
C LYS A 111 -0.72 6.55 17.55
N CYS A 112 0.10 5.63 17.04
CA CYS A 112 0.32 4.30 17.60
C CYS A 112 1.75 4.11 18.12
N VAL A 113 2.73 4.79 17.54
CA VAL A 113 4.15 4.66 17.93
C VAL A 113 4.78 6.01 18.25
N SER A 114 5.66 6.03 19.25
CA SER A 114 6.55 7.17 19.48
C SER A 114 7.72 7.15 18.49
N GLU A 115 8.43 8.27 18.39
CA GLU A 115 9.62 8.41 17.56
C GLU A 115 10.70 7.36 17.89
N ASP A 116 11.05 7.21 19.17
CA ASP A 116 12.10 6.27 19.60
C ASP A 116 11.68 4.81 19.43
N LEU A 117 10.39 4.52 19.61
CA LEU A 117 9.85 3.20 19.30
C LEU A 117 9.93 2.93 17.80
N ALA A 118 9.54 3.88 16.93
CA ALA A 118 9.64 3.71 15.48
C ALA A 118 11.08 3.44 15.01
N LYS A 119 12.08 4.13 15.57
CA LYS A 119 13.52 3.88 15.31
C LYS A 119 13.92 2.46 15.70
N THR A 120 13.53 2.02 16.89
CA THR A 120 13.80 0.67 17.39
C THR A 120 13.17 -0.40 16.50
N LEU A 121 11.90 -0.21 16.15
CA LEU A 121 11.13 -1.18 15.37
C LEU A 121 11.63 -1.28 13.92
N VAL A 122 11.98 -0.16 13.27
CA VAL A 122 12.51 -0.20 11.90
C VAL A 122 13.87 -0.87 11.86
N GLU A 123 14.74 -0.64 12.84
CA GLU A 123 16.05 -1.31 12.90
C GLU A 123 15.89 -2.81 13.14
N LEU A 124 15.04 -3.20 14.08
CA LEU A 124 14.71 -4.60 14.34
C LEU A 124 14.20 -5.28 13.07
N TRP A 125 13.26 -4.65 12.38
CA TRP A 125 12.71 -5.15 11.12
C TRP A 125 13.75 -5.27 10.00
N LEU A 126 14.69 -4.33 9.89
CA LEU A 126 15.76 -4.40 8.88
C LEU A 126 16.78 -5.51 9.17
N ARG A 127 16.96 -5.88 10.45
CA ARG A 127 17.95 -6.89 10.87
C ARG A 127 17.43 -8.32 10.84
N ILE A 128 16.11 -8.51 10.84
CA ILE A 128 15.50 -9.83 10.92
C ILE A 128 15.39 -10.46 9.53
N ASP A 129 16.00 -11.63 9.41
CA ASP A 129 15.91 -12.48 8.23
C ASP A 129 14.58 -13.23 8.16
N PHE A 130 14.14 -13.48 6.93
CA PHE A 130 12.97 -14.31 6.68
C PHE A 130 13.31 -15.79 6.93
N LEU A 131 12.43 -16.51 7.64
CA LEU A 131 12.71 -17.89 8.05
C LEU A 131 12.50 -18.94 6.94
N GLY A 132 11.82 -18.61 5.85
CA GLY A 132 11.54 -19.56 4.78
C GLY A 132 10.70 -20.76 5.25
N GLY A 133 10.98 -21.95 4.72
CA GLY A 133 10.32 -23.21 5.11
C GLY A 133 8.78 -23.14 5.04
N LYS A 134 8.10 -23.43 6.16
CA LYS A 134 6.62 -23.39 6.22
C LYS A 134 6.04 -22.00 5.94
N TYR A 135 6.82 -20.94 6.14
CA TYR A 135 6.39 -19.56 5.88
C TYR A 135 6.47 -19.24 4.39
N GLN A 136 7.46 -19.76 3.66
CA GLN A 136 7.54 -19.62 2.20
C GLN A 136 6.28 -20.15 1.52
N LYS A 137 5.78 -21.32 1.95
CA LYS A 137 4.51 -21.87 1.46
C LYS A 137 3.35 -20.88 1.57
N ARG A 138 3.27 -20.09 2.64
CA ARG A 138 2.23 -19.07 2.84
C ARG A 138 2.45 -17.84 1.97
N ILE A 139 3.70 -17.45 1.73
CA ILE A 139 4.05 -16.40 0.76
C ILE A 139 3.65 -16.81 -0.65
N ASP A 140 3.88 -18.08 -1.02
CA ASP A 140 3.48 -18.61 -2.33
C ASP A 140 1.95 -18.56 -2.46
N MET A 141 1.20 -18.93 -1.41
CA MET A 141 -0.26 -18.80 -1.39
C MET A 141 -0.73 -17.34 -1.53
N ILE A 142 -0.08 -16.37 -0.88
CA ILE A 142 -0.37 -14.94 -1.08
C ILE A 142 -0.12 -14.54 -2.53
N THR A 143 0.97 -15.03 -3.13
CA THR A 143 1.32 -14.76 -4.53
C THR A 143 0.28 -15.34 -5.49
N GLU A 144 -0.30 -16.51 -5.19
CA GLU A 144 -1.41 -17.06 -5.99
C GLU A 144 -2.66 -16.17 -5.90
N VAL A 145 -3.02 -15.65 -4.72
CA VAL A 145 -4.13 -14.68 -4.57
C VAL A 145 -3.90 -13.43 -5.43
N GLU A 146 -2.66 -12.94 -5.51
CA GLU A 146 -2.32 -11.80 -6.39
C GLU A 146 -2.49 -12.11 -7.87
N LYS A 147 -2.21 -13.35 -8.31
CA LYS A 147 -2.39 -13.77 -9.70
C LYS A 147 -3.86 -13.92 -10.05
N GLU A 148 -4.63 -14.59 -9.20
CA GLU A 148 -6.07 -14.77 -9.38
C GLU A 148 -6.78 -13.43 -9.60
N THR A 149 -6.39 -12.40 -8.84
CA THR A 149 -7.01 -11.06 -8.92
C THR A 149 -6.62 -10.25 -10.16
N LYS A 150 -5.51 -10.55 -10.86
CA LYS A 150 -5.15 -9.92 -12.14
C LYS A 150 -6.03 -10.40 -13.29
N ASP A 151 -6.49 -11.65 -13.21
CA ASP A 151 -7.33 -12.27 -14.24
C ASP A 151 -8.84 -12.12 -13.96
N VAL A 152 -9.21 -11.49 -12.83
CA VAL A 152 -10.56 -10.97 -12.64
C VAL A 152 -10.71 -9.72 -13.49
N GLN A 153 -10.91 -9.91 -14.80
CA GLN A 153 -11.70 -8.92 -15.53
C GLN A 153 -13.02 -8.77 -14.78
N PRO A 154 -13.51 -7.55 -14.53
CA PRO A 154 -14.85 -7.40 -13.99
C PRO A 154 -15.78 -8.09 -14.98
N LYS A 155 -16.31 -9.27 -14.61
CA LYS A 155 -17.36 -9.96 -15.37
C LYS A 155 -18.60 -9.09 -15.54
N LYS A 156 -18.66 -7.92 -14.89
CA LYS A 156 -19.75 -6.97 -15.01
C LYS A 156 -19.24 -5.53 -15.14
N ARG A 157 -19.51 -4.89 -16.28
CA ARG A 157 -19.35 -3.45 -16.52
C ARG A 157 -20.50 -2.71 -15.84
N PHE A 158 -20.20 -1.86 -14.87
CA PHE A 158 -21.21 -0.98 -14.29
C PHE A 158 -21.44 0.22 -15.21
N VAL A 159 -22.71 0.50 -15.51
CA VAL A 159 -23.15 1.69 -16.24
C VAL A 159 -23.92 2.56 -15.26
N THR A 160 -23.47 3.81 -15.14
CA THR A 160 -24.06 4.82 -14.27
C THR A 160 -25.05 5.70 -15.04
N ALA A 161 -25.83 6.48 -14.30
CA ALA A 161 -26.71 7.51 -14.86
C ALA A 161 -25.97 8.49 -15.79
N ARG A 162 -24.77 8.92 -15.36
CA ARG A 162 -23.92 9.82 -16.13
C ARG A 162 -23.47 9.20 -17.46
N ASP A 163 -23.19 7.91 -17.47
CA ASP A 163 -22.80 7.21 -18.69
C ASP A 163 -23.96 7.20 -19.71
N ILE A 164 -25.20 6.97 -19.26
CA ILE A 164 -26.43 7.01 -20.09
C ILE A 164 -26.75 8.43 -20.58
N GLU A 165 -26.41 9.44 -19.79
CA GLU A 165 -26.57 10.84 -20.18
C GLU A 165 -25.53 11.25 -21.23
N ALA A 166 -24.29 10.79 -21.09
CA ALA A 166 -23.19 11.12 -21.98
C ALA A 166 -23.19 10.34 -23.31
N ASN A 167 -23.71 9.11 -23.33
CA ASN A 167 -23.73 8.26 -24.53
C ASN A 167 -25.16 7.86 -24.92
N GLN A 168 -25.61 8.28 -26.11
CA GLN A 168 -26.98 8.01 -26.59
C GLN A 168 -27.26 6.54 -26.96
N LYS A 169 -26.23 5.68 -27.06
CA LYS A 169 -26.39 4.25 -27.34
C LYS A 169 -25.52 3.43 -26.40
N ILE A 170 -26.14 2.90 -25.35
CA ILE A 170 -25.52 1.90 -24.47
C ILE A 170 -26.16 0.56 -24.76
N GLU A 171 -25.36 -0.39 -25.23
CA GLU A 171 -25.78 -1.78 -25.40
C GLU A 171 -25.71 -2.51 -24.06
N LEU A 172 -26.84 -3.05 -23.60
CA LEU A 172 -26.93 -3.83 -22.37
C LEU A 172 -26.61 -5.29 -22.68
N GLY A 173 -25.31 -5.62 -22.70
CA GLY A 173 -24.85 -7.02 -22.74
C GLY A 173 -25.14 -7.77 -21.43
N PRO A 174 -24.99 -9.11 -21.41
CA PRO A 174 -25.23 -9.96 -20.23
C PRO A 174 -24.34 -9.60 -19.03
N ASP A 175 -23.22 -8.94 -19.31
CA ASP A 175 -22.21 -8.50 -18.36
C ASP A 175 -22.35 -7.00 -18.03
N VAL A 176 -23.50 -6.37 -18.27
CA VAL A 176 -23.73 -4.95 -17.92
C VAL A 176 -24.66 -4.84 -16.72
N LEU A 177 -24.22 -4.16 -15.66
CA LEU A 177 -25.06 -3.80 -14.52
C LEU A 177 -25.35 -2.31 -14.52
N LEU A 178 -26.63 -1.97 -14.55
CA LEU A 178 -27.07 -0.60 -14.34
C LEU A 178 -27.16 -0.31 -12.83
N THR A 179 -26.62 0.82 -12.37
CA THR A 179 -26.93 1.33 -11.02
C THR A 179 -28.43 1.64 -10.90
N PRO A 180 -29.02 1.71 -9.69
CA PRO A 180 -30.46 1.97 -9.54
C PRO A 180 -30.95 3.19 -10.32
N LEU A 181 -30.22 4.30 -10.25
CA LEU A 181 -30.53 5.53 -11.00
C LEU A 181 -30.37 5.35 -12.52
N ALA A 182 -29.39 4.56 -12.96
CA ALA A 182 -29.20 4.23 -14.37
C ALA A 182 -30.37 3.37 -14.91
N GLN A 183 -30.94 2.47 -14.09
CA GLN A 183 -32.11 1.67 -14.47
C GLN A 183 -33.34 2.55 -14.70
N GLU A 184 -33.56 3.56 -13.86
CA GLU A 184 -34.66 4.52 -13.99
C GLU A 184 -34.54 5.35 -15.28
N LEU A 185 -33.34 5.88 -15.54
CA LEU A 185 -33.04 6.67 -16.74
C LEU A 185 -33.12 5.85 -18.03
N PHE A 186 -32.64 4.60 -18.00
CA PHE A 186 -32.71 3.74 -19.17
C PHE A 186 -34.17 3.38 -19.52
N LYS A 187 -35.02 3.13 -18.51
CA LYS A 187 -36.46 2.88 -18.69
C LYS A 187 -37.22 4.09 -19.22
N SER A 188 -36.83 5.31 -18.83
CA SER A 188 -37.49 6.54 -19.30
C SER A 188 -37.12 6.90 -20.73
N LYS A 189 -35.89 6.62 -21.17
CA LYS A 189 -35.42 6.85 -22.55
C LYS A 189 -35.84 5.76 -23.57
N SER A 190 -36.31 4.60 -23.10
CA SER A 190 -36.75 3.47 -23.94
C SER A 190 -38.26 3.43 -24.20
N LYS A 191 -39.01 4.43 -23.72
CA LYS A 191 -40.43 4.68 -24.05
C LYS A 191 -40.53 5.74 -25.13
#